data_AF-A0A968L1K4-F1
#
_entry.id   AF-A0A968L1K4-F1
#
_cell.length_a   1.000
_cell.length_b   1.000
_cell.length_c   1.000
_cell.angle_alpha   90.00
_cell.angle_beta   90.00
_cell.angle_gamma   90.00
#
_symmetry.space_group_name_H-M   'P 1'
#
loop_
_entity.id
_entity.type
_entity.pdbx_description
1 polymer ?
#
loop_
_entity_poly.entity_id
_entity_poly.type
_entity_poly.pdbx_seq_one_letter_code
_entity_poly.pdbx_strand_id
1 'polypeptide(L)' 'MNTKFLEARELVTKAREALRRGDKESARGLGEKAALLMPEMEDAWLVLAASDPNPEDALA' A
#
# COMPACT_ATOMS: atom_id res chain seq x y z
N MET A 1 -6.41 15.27 16.46
CA MET A 1 -5.51 14.29 15.83
C MET A 1 -6.35 13.47 14.86
N ASN A 2 -5.99 13.38 13.58
CA ASN A 2 -6.79 12.60 12.62
C ASN A 2 -6.45 11.11 12.75
N THR A 3 -7.30 10.35 13.43
CA THR A 3 -7.08 8.92 13.72
C THR A 3 -6.94 8.08 12.45
N LYS A 4 -7.72 8.40 11.40
CA LYS A 4 -7.65 7.71 10.10
C LYS A 4 -6.31 7.92 9.42
N PHE A 5 -5.75 9.12 9.51
CA PHE A 5 -4.43 9.41 8.96
C PHE A 5 -3.32 8.60 9.64
N LEU A 6 -3.36 8.49 10.97
CA LEU A 6 -2.35 7.72 11.72
C LEU A 6 -2.45 6.22 11.41
N GLU A 7 -3.66 5.69 11.33
CA GLU A 7 -3.89 4.29 10.98
C GLU A 7 -3.48 3.97 9.53
N ALA A 8 -3.84 4.84 8.57
CA ALA A 8 -3.41 4.69 7.17
C ALA A 8 -1.88 4.76 7.04
N ARG A 9 -1.23 5.66 7.77
CA ARG A 9 0.24 5.78 7.80
C ARG A 9 0.91 4.52 8.37
N GLU A 10 0.33 3.92 9.40
CA GLU A 10 0.83 2.67 9.99
C GLU A 10 0.68 1.50 9.00
N LEU A 11 -0.46 1.41 8.31
CA LEU A 11 -0.70 0.42 7.25
C LEU A 11 0.34 0.57 6.12
N VAL A 12 0.58 1.79 5.64
CA VAL A 12 1.62 2.08 4.63
C VAL A 12 3.00 1.65 5.13
N THR A 13 3.34 1.94 6.39
CA THR A 13 4.65 1.60 6.97
C THR A 13 4.86 0.08 6.92
N LYS A 14 3.88 -0.69 7.37
CA LYS A 14 3.92 -2.16 7.34
C LYS A 14 3.96 -2.70 5.91
N ALA A 15 3.24 -2.07 4.98
CA ALA A 15 3.24 -2.50 3.60
C ALA A 15 4.62 -2.33 2.94
N ARG A 16 5.29 -1.19 3.21
CA ARG A 16 6.66 -0.95 2.74
C ARG A 16 7.65 -1.95 3.35
N GLU A 17 7.45 -2.37 4.59
CA GLU A 17 8.26 -3.44 5.20
C GLU A 17 8.02 -4.81 4.54
N ALA A 18 6.78 -5.14 4.20
CA ALA A 18 6.46 -6.36 3.47
C ALA A 18 7.11 -6.36 2.06
N LEU A 19 7.05 -5.24 1.34
CA LEU A 19 7.75 -5.06 0.06
C LEU A 19 9.26 -5.30 0.18
N ARG A 20 9.90 -4.74 1.22
CA ARG A 20 11.34 -4.96 1.47
C ARG A 20 11.70 -6.42 1.71
N ARG A 21 10.76 -7.24 2.20
CA ARG A 21 10.94 -8.69 2.40
C ARG A 21 10.53 -9.52 1.17
N GLY A 22 10.07 -8.90 0.08
CA GLY A 22 9.54 -9.58 -1.10
C GLY A 22 8.12 -10.13 -0.91
N ASP A 23 7.46 -9.83 0.20
CA ASP A 23 6.10 -10.28 0.51
C ASP A 23 5.08 -9.33 -0.14
N LYS A 24 4.89 -9.52 -1.45
CA LYS A 24 3.99 -8.70 -2.28
C LYS A 24 2.51 -8.86 -1.89
N GLU A 25 2.10 -10.06 -1.47
CA GLU A 25 0.71 -10.33 -1.08
C GLU A 25 0.33 -9.54 0.17
N SER A 26 1.15 -9.60 1.23
CA SER A 26 0.91 -8.79 2.43
C SER A 26 1.00 -7.30 2.14
N ALA A 27 1.96 -6.87 1.30
CA ALA A 27 2.08 -5.48 0.90
C ALA A 27 0.81 -4.96 0.21
N ARG A 28 0.26 -5.75 -0.72
CA ARG A 28 -0.98 -5.42 -1.42
C ARG A 28 -2.14 -5.30 -0.44
N GLY A 29 -2.37 -6.30 0.40
CA GLY A 29 -3.50 -6.27 1.35
C GLY A 29 -3.41 -5.12 2.37
N LEU A 30 -2.21 -4.71 2.76
CA LEU A 30 -2.01 -3.53 3.61
C LEU A 30 -2.23 -2.21 2.84
N GLY A 31 -1.75 -2.12 1.61
CA GLY A 31 -1.99 -0.98 0.71
C GLY A 31 -3.48 -0.77 0.40
N GLU A 32 -4.23 -1.85 0.16
CA GLU A 32 -5.68 -1.80 -0.12
C GLU A 32 -6.43 -1.23 1.08
N LYS A 33 -6.09 -1.68 2.30
CA LYS A 33 -6.66 -1.14 3.54
C LYS A 33 -6.32 0.34 3.73
N ALA A 34 -5.09 0.75 3.44
CA ALA A 34 -4.68 2.15 3.55
C ALA A 34 -5.44 3.04 2.55
N ALA A 35 -5.58 2.58 1.29
CA ALA A 35 -6.29 3.31 0.24
C ALA A 35 -7.79 3.40 0.51
N LEU A 36 -8.41 2.37 1.09
CA LEU A 36 -9.82 2.43 1.53
C LEU A 36 -10.03 3.39 2.69
N LEU A 37 -9.07 3.49 3.60
CA LEU A 37 -9.16 4.33 4.78
C LEU A 37 -8.92 5.82 4.48
N MET A 38 -7.96 6.09 3.59
CA MET A 38 -7.54 7.42 3.16
C MET A 38 -7.23 7.41 1.64
N PRO A 39 -8.26 7.50 0.78
CA PRO A 39 -8.07 7.48 -0.68
C PRO A 39 -7.16 8.60 -1.21
N GLU A 40 -7.07 9.72 -0.49
CA GLU A 40 -6.20 10.86 -0.81
C GLU A 40 -4.72 10.65 -0.44
N MET A 41 -4.37 9.56 0.26
CA MET A 41 -3.00 9.24 0.63
C MET A 41 -2.27 8.58 -0.55
N GLU A 42 -1.50 9.38 -1.29
CA GLU A 42 -0.66 8.93 -2.43
C GLU A 42 0.17 7.68 -2.10
N ASP A 43 0.78 7.66 -0.91
CA ASP A 43 1.59 6.55 -0.40
C ASP A 43 0.88 5.18 -0.45
N ALA A 44 -0.43 5.13 -0.24
CA ALA A 44 -1.20 3.89 -0.33
C ALA A 44 -1.23 3.34 -1.76
N TRP A 45 -1.38 4.23 -2.76
CA TRP A 45 -1.38 3.87 -4.17
C TRP A 45 0.02 3.47 -4.67
N LEU A 46 1.07 4.14 -4.19
CA LEU A 46 2.45 3.77 -4.51
C LEU A 46 2.79 2.36 -4.01
N VAL A 47 2.32 2.00 -2.81
CA VAL A 47 2.44 0.63 -2.28
C VAL A 47 1.71 -0.37 -3.18
N LEU A 48 0.48 -0.06 -3.61
CA LEU A 48 -0.30 -0.95 -4.46
C LEU A 48 0.38 -1.21 -5.80
N ALA A 49 0.85 -0.16 -6.46
CA ALA A 49 1.61 -0.28 -7.71
C ALA A 49 2.88 -1.12 -7.51
N ALA A 50 3.63 -0.91 -6.43
CA ALA A 50 4.83 -1.68 -6.12
C ALA A 50 4.56 -3.14 -5.73
N SER A 51 3.37 -3.43 -5.21
CA SER A 51 2.92 -4.78 -4.83
C SER A 51 2.35 -5.58 -6.00
N ASP A 52 2.21 -4.96 -7.18
CA ASP A 52 1.64 -5.63 -8.35
C ASP A 52 2.48 -6.89 -8.71
N PRO A 53 1.84 -8.06 -8.86
CA PRO A 53 2.53 -9.27 -9.31
C PRO A 53 3.07 -9.13 -10.74
N ASN A 54 2.41 -8.35 -11.61
CA ASN A 54 2.75 -8.15 -13.02
C ASN A 54 2.88 -6.65 -13.33
N PRO A 55 4.05 -6.04 -13.05
CA PRO A 55 4.27 -4.62 -13.37
C PRO A 55 4.15 -4.30 -14.87
N GLU A 56 4.24 -5.31 -15.74
CA GLU A 56 4.07 -5.16 -17.20
C GLU A 56 2.60 -5.00 -17.63
N ASP A 57 1.64 -5.50 -16.84
CA ASP A 57 0.20 -5.39 -17.16
C ASP A 57 -0.28 -3.93 -17.05
N ALA A 58 0.47 -3.06 -16.37
CA ALA A 58 0.15 -1.63 -16.24
C ALA A 58 0.46 -0.81 -17.51
N LEU A 59 1.14 -1.39 -18.51
CA LEU A 59 1.54 -0.72 -19.75
C LEU A 59 0.63 -1.02 -20.95
N ALA A 60 -0.42 -1.84 -20.77
CA ALA A 60 -1.31 -2.32 -21.83
C ALA A 60 -2.52 -1.40 -22.10
#